data_AF-A0A844NNC9-F1
#
_entry.id   AF-A0A844NNC9-F1
#
_cell.length_a   1.000
_cell.length_b   1.000
_cell.length_c   1.000
_cell.angle_alpha   90.00
_cell.angle_beta   90.00
_cell.angle_gamma   90.00
#
_symmetry.space_group_name_H-M   'P 1'
#
loop_
_entity.id
_entity.type
_entity.pdbx_description
1 polymer ?
#
loop_
_entity_poly.entity_id
_entity_poly.type
_entity_poly.pdbx_seq_one_letter_code
_entity_poly.pdbx_strand_id
1 'polypeptide(L)'
;GFKDYQAQVIRNAKAMAEVFIGRGYDVVSGGTDNHLMLISLVRQGLTGKEADAALGRVGITVNKNAVPNDPQSPFVTSGIRIGTPAITTRGLQEAQSRELAGWICDILDHLGDADVEAKVATQVAGLCADFPVYR
;
A
#
# COMPACT_ATOMS: atom_id res chain seq x y z
N GLY A 1 -7.57 -23.83 3.81
CA GLY A 1 -7.00 -23.94 5.18
C GLY A 1 -5.88 -22.94 5.39
N PHE A 2 -5.14 -23.00 6.51
CA PHE A 2 -4.10 -22.00 6.83
C PHE A 2 -2.97 -21.93 5.79
N LYS A 3 -2.60 -23.08 5.20
CA LYS A 3 -1.63 -23.13 4.10
C LYS A 3 -2.09 -22.32 2.88
N ASP A 4 -3.35 -22.48 2.49
CA ASP A 4 -3.92 -21.75 1.34
C ASP A 4 -4.03 -20.26 1.62
N TYR A 5 -4.36 -19.89 2.87
CA TYR A 5 -4.33 -18.51 3.34
C TYR A 5 -2.94 -17.89 3.17
N GLN A 6 -1.88 -18.55 3.67
CA GLN A 6 -0.51 -18.04 3.54
C GLN A 6 -0.07 -17.94 2.07
N ALA A 7 -0.50 -18.89 1.22
CA ALA A 7 -0.25 -18.80 -0.21
C ALA A 7 -0.95 -17.58 -0.84
N GLN A 8 -2.19 -17.27 -0.41
CA GLN A 8 -2.91 -16.06 -0.85
C GLN A 8 -2.23 -14.77 -0.37
N VAL A 9 -1.72 -14.74 0.86
CA VAL A 9 -0.98 -13.58 1.40
C VAL A 9 0.18 -13.21 0.47
N ILE A 10 0.98 -14.21 0.06
CA ILE A 10 2.11 -14.00 -0.84
C ILE A 10 1.64 -13.58 -2.24
N ARG A 11 0.59 -14.20 -2.78
CA ARG A 11 0.04 -13.81 -4.11
C ARG A 11 -0.46 -12.36 -4.11
N ASN A 12 -1.17 -11.95 -3.07
CA ASN A 12 -1.61 -10.57 -2.90
C ASN A 12 -0.42 -9.60 -2.81
N ALA A 13 0.64 -9.96 -2.07
CA ALA A 13 1.83 -9.11 -1.95
C ALA A 13 2.53 -8.93 -3.30
N LYS A 14 2.68 -10.01 -4.08
CA LYS A 14 3.24 -9.95 -5.44
C LYS A 14 2.37 -9.11 -6.37
N ALA A 15 1.05 -9.28 -6.32
CA ALA A 15 0.10 -8.53 -7.13
C ALA A 15 0.16 -7.01 -6.86
N MET A 16 0.29 -6.59 -5.59
CA MET A 16 0.49 -5.17 -5.26
C MET A 16 1.85 -4.66 -5.73
N ALA A 17 2.93 -5.41 -5.50
CA ALA A 17 4.28 -5.00 -5.92
C ALA A 17 4.38 -4.77 -7.43
N GLU A 18 3.76 -5.64 -8.24
CA GLU A 18 3.67 -5.47 -9.69
C GLU A 18 2.98 -4.15 -10.09
N VAL A 19 1.94 -3.74 -9.38
CA VAL A 19 1.25 -2.46 -9.64
C VAL A 19 2.16 -1.28 -9.31
N PHE A 20 2.83 -1.29 -8.15
CA PHE A 20 3.77 -0.22 -7.79
C PHE A 20 4.89 -0.08 -8.83
N ILE A 21 5.50 -1.20 -9.24
CA ILE A 21 6.55 -1.21 -10.27
C ILE A 21 6.00 -0.68 -11.60
N GLY A 22 4.82 -1.16 -12.03
CA GLY A 22 4.17 -0.69 -13.26
C GLY A 22 3.79 0.79 -13.23
N ARG A 23 3.56 1.35 -12.04
CA ARG A 23 3.29 2.78 -11.80
C ARG A 23 4.57 3.61 -11.61
N GLY A 24 5.75 3.01 -11.74
CA GLY A 24 7.04 3.71 -11.67
C GLY A 24 7.59 3.93 -10.26
N TYR A 25 7.02 3.28 -9.25
CA TYR A 25 7.53 3.29 -7.88
C TYR A 25 8.65 2.27 -7.70
N ASP A 26 9.62 2.62 -6.86
CA ASP A 26 10.72 1.74 -6.52
C ASP A 26 10.32 0.81 -5.37
N VAL A 27 10.07 -0.45 -5.69
CA VAL A 27 9.94 -1.51 -4.68
C VAL A 27 11.35 -1.96 -4.30
N VAL A 28 11.74 -1.80 -3.02
CA VAL A 28 13.05 -2.23 -2.53
C VAL A 28 13.21 -3.73 -2.80
N SER A 29 14.38 -4.12 -3.34
CA SER A 29 14.68 -5.48 -3.84
C SER A 29 13.95 -5.90 -5.12
N GLY A 30 13.22 -4.99 -5.79
CA GLY A 30 12.58 -5.23 -7.09
C GLY A 30 11.30 -6.06 -7.04
N GLY A 31 10.76 -6.32 -5.85
CA GLY A 31 9.56 -7.15 -5.66
C GLY A 31 9.43 -7.64 -4.22
N THR A 32 8.78 -8.79 -4.05
CA THR A 32 8.69 -9.46 -2.74
C THR A 32 8.49 -10.97 -2.87
N ASP A 33 9.09 -11.72 -1.95
CA ASP A 33 8.88 -13.17 -1.78
C ASP A 33 8.14 -13.52 -0.49
N ASN A 34 7.65 -12.52 0.24
CA ASN A 34 6.94 -12.71 1.51
C ASN A 34 5.66 -11.86 1.56
N HIS A 35 5.21 -11.52 2.77
CA HIS A 35 3.94 -10.87 3.02
C HIS A 35 4.00 -9.34 2.98
N LEU A 36 5.19 -8.74 2.81
CA LEU A 36 5.38 -7.30 2.85
C LEU A 36 6.21 -6.79 1.67
N MET A 37 6.11 -5.49 1.42
CA MET A 37 6.98 -4.75 0.50
C MET A 37 7.32 -3.39 1.11
N LEU A 38 8.48 -2.87 0.72
CA LEU A 38 8.94 -1.54 1.10
C LEU A 38 9.00 -0.69 -0.17
N ILE A 39 8.21 0.37 -0.19
CA ILE A 39 8.13 1.30 -1.32
C ILE A 39 9.02 2.50 -1.01
N SER A 40 10.03 2.73 -1.85
CA SER A 40 10.84 3.94 -1.82
C SER A 40 10.14 5.08 -2.54
N LEU A 41 10.06 6.22 -1.87
CA LEU A 41 9.44 7.45 -2.34
C LEU A 41 10.48 8.53 -2.69
N VAL A 42 11.78 8.20 -2.60
CA VAL A 42 12.89 9.13 -2.87
C VAL A 42 12.77 9.73 -4.28
N ARG A 43 12.42 8.92 -5.28
CA ARG A 43 12.27 9.38 -6.67
C ARG A 43 11.09 10.34 -6.83
N GLN A 44 10.02 10.12 -6.07
CA GLN A 44 8.83 10.97 -6.05
C GLN A 44 9.04 12.26 -5.23
N GLY A 45 10.16 12.37 -4.50
CA GLY A 45 10.43 13.53 -3.65
C GLY A 45 9.51 13.62 -2.43
N LEU A 46 8.83 12.53 -2.07
CA LEU A 46 7.89 12.48 -0.95
C LEU A 46 8.56 11.89 0.29
N THR A 47 8.14 12.34 1.46
CA THR A 47 8.52 11.69 2.72
C THR A 47 7.54 10.57 3.06
N GLY A 48 8.03 9.56 3.78
CA GLY A 48 7.17 8.52 4.34
C GLY A 48 6.13 9.09 5.30
N LYS A 49 6.47 10.15 6.04
CA LYS A 49 5.54 10.86 6.94
C LYS A 49 4.37 11.51 6.20
N GLU A 50 4.61 12.13 5.05
CA GLU A 50 3.56 12.74 4.23
C GLU A 50 2.66 11.68 3.60
N ALA A 51 3.26 10.63 3.04
CA ALA A 51 2.54 9.50 2.47
C ALA A 51 1.62 8.81 3.48
N ASP A 52 2.16 8.50 4.67
CA ASP A 52 1.42 7.89 5.79
C ASP A 52 0.22 8.75 6.20
N ALA A 53 0.41 10.06 6.33
CA ALA A 53 -0.66 10.99 6.68
C ALA A 53 -1.74 11.11 5.58
N ALA A 54 -1.34 11.14 4.30
CA ALA A 54 -2.28 11.25 3.19
C ALA A 54 -3.14 9.99 3.00
N LEU A 55 -2.50 8.82 3.03
CA LEU A 55 -3.21 7.55 2.96
C LEU A 55 -4.14 7.35 4.15
N GLY A 56 -3.73 7.80 5.34
CA GLY A 56 -4.57 7.77 6.55
C GLY A 56 -5.87 8.58 6.41
N ARG A 57 -5.85 9.73 5.73
CA ARG A 57 -7.06 10.56 5.51
C ARG A 57 -8.14 9.85 4.70
N VAL A 58 -7.74 8.92 3.82
CA VAL A 58 -8.66 8.18 2.94
C VAL A 58 -8.94 6.76 3.43
N GLY A 59 -8.59 6.44 4.69
CA GLY A 59 -8.87 5.13 5.30
C GLY A 59 -7.89 4.03 4.93
N ILE A 60 -6.71 4.37 4.39
CA ILE A 60 -5.64 3.41 4.09
C ILE A 60 -4.53 3.57 5.13
N THR A 61 -4.44 2.63 6.07
CA THR A 61 -3.40 2.64 7.11
C THR A 61 -2.15 1.91 6.63
N VAL A 62 -1.03 2.64 6.57
CA VAL A 62 0.31 2.09 6.32
C VAL A 62 1.25 2.48 7.47
N ASN A 63 2.55 2.24 7.30
CA ASN A 63 3.57 2.73 8.22
C ASN A 63 4.74 3.33 7.42
N LYS A 64 5.06 4.60 7.70
CA LYS A 64 6.32 5.21 7.26
C LYS A 64 7.53 4.38 7.71
N ASN A 65 8.49 4.16 6.82
CA ASN A 65 9.60 3.25 7.06
C ASN A 65 10.86 3.70 6.31
N ALA A 66 12.01 3.55 6.95
CA ALA A 66 13.28 3.92 6.34
C ALA A 66 13.64 2.98 5.18
N VAL A 67 14.26 3.53 4.13
CA VAL A 67 14.76 2.78 2.97
C VAL A 67 16.29 2.66 3.00
N PRO A 68 16.91 1.77 2.22
CA PRO A 68 18.37 1.75 2.10
C PRO A 68 18.92 3.12 1.67
N ASN A 69 19.91 3.63 2.41
CA ASN A 69 20.50 4.97 2.21
C ASN A 69 19.46 6.11 2.30
N ASP A 70 18.48 6.00 3.20
CA ASP A 70 17.44 7.01 3.39
C ASP A 70 18.05 8.42 3.64
N PRO A 71 17.72 9.43 2.80
CA PRO A 71 18.21 10.79 3.02
C PRO A 71 17.50 11.50 4.19
N GLN A 72 16.39 10.96 4.69
CA GLN A 72 15.57 11.56 5.73
C GLN A 72 15.87 10.95 7.11
N SER A 73 15.53 11.70 8.17
CA SER A 73 15.63 11.19 9.54
C SER A 73 14.68 10.02 9.81
N PRO A 74 14.94 9.17 10.84
CA PRO A 74 14.07 8.05 11.21
C PRO A 74 12.61 8.44 11.53
N PHE A 75 12.34 9.69 11.90
CA PHE A 75 10.97 10.18 12.18
C PHE A 75 10.20 10.63 10.94
N VAL A 76 10.91 10.86 9.83
CA VAL A 76 10.38 11.37 8.56
C VAL A 76 10.36 10.25 7.52
N THR A 77 11.51 9.61 7.29
CA THR A 77 11.74 8.52 6.33
C THR A 77 11.42 8.88 4.87
N SER A 78 11.87 8.06 3.93
CA SER A 78 11.60 8.20 2.49
C SER A 78 10.87 6.98 1.91
N GLY A 79 10.09 6.27 2.73
CA GLY A 79 9.36 5.10 2.28
C GLY A 79 8.16 4.73 3.14
N ILE A 80 7.38 3.79 2.64
CA ILE A 80 6.25 3.18 3.35
C ILE A 80 6.34 1.66 3.26
N ARG A 81 6.01 0.98 4.37
CA ARG A 81 5.95 -0.49 4.43
C ARG A 81 4.49 -0.94 4.36
N ILE A 82 4.21 -1.85 3.44
CA ILE A 82 2.88 -2.39 3.18
C ILE A 82 2.92 -3.90 3.37
N GLY A 83 1.91 -4.47 4.01
CA GLY A 83 1.76 -5.91 4.20
C GLY A 83 0.35 -6.40 3.91
N THR A 84 0.24 -7.60 3.36
CA THR A 84 -1.03 -8.19 2.91
C THR A 84 -1.75 -9.16 3.87
N PRO A 85 -1.24 -9.58 5.05
CA PRO A 85 -1.98 -10.52 5.92
C PRO A 85 -3.37 -10.04 6.33
N ALA A 86 -3.51 -8.75 6.69
CA ALA A 86 -4.76 -8.19 7.18
C ALA A 86 -5.85 -8.17 6.08
N ILE A 87 -5.52 -7.66 4.89
CA ILE A 87 -6.47 -7.63 3.77
C ILE A 87 -6.84 -9.04 3.30
N THR A 88 -5.89 -9.97 3.33
CA THR A 88 -6.13 -11.37 2.95
C THR A 88 -7.06 -12.05 3.94
N THR A 89 -6.91 -11.76 5.23
CA THR A 89 -7.80 -12.25 6.29
C THR A 89 -9.24 -11.76 6.09
N ARG A 90 -9.42 -10.54 5.56
CA ARG A 90 -10.74 -10.00 5.18
C ARG A 90 -11.33 -10.63 3.92
N GLY A 91 -10.58 -11.46 3.21
CA GLY A 91 -11.02 -12.16 2.00
C GLY A 91 -10.57 -11.51 0.69
N LEU A 92 -9.72 -10.48 0.72
CA LEU A 92 -9.21 -9.89 -0.51
C LEU A 92 -8.31 -10.87 -1.27
N GLN A 93 -8.45 -10.85 -2.59
CA GLN A 93 -7.62 -11.59 -3.53
C GLN A 93 -6.78 -10.64 -4.39
N GLU A 94 -6.11 -11.17 -5.40
CA GLU A 94 -5.17 -10.44 -6.24
C GLU A 94 -5.84 -9.25 -6.94
N ALA A 95 -7.09 -9.41 -7.38
CA ALA A 95 -7.84 -8.33 -8.05
C ALA A 95 -8.02 -7.10 -7.14
N GLN A 96 -8.59 -7.30 -5.94
CA GLN A 96 -8.78 -6.20 -4.97
C GLN A 96 -7.45 -5.66 -4.47
N SER A 97 -6.42 -6.51 -4.36
CA SER A 97 -5.09 -6.08 -3.96
C SER A 97 -4.46 -5.15 -5.01
N ARG A 98 -4.65 -5.43 -6.30
CA ARG A 98 -4.21 -4.55 -7.39
C ARG A 98 -4.96 -3.22 -7.39
N GLU A 99 -6.28 -3.24 -7.19
CA GLU A 99 -7.09 -2.03 -7.06
C GLU A 99 -6.60 -1.17 -5.90
N LEU A 100 -6.41 -1.75 -4.72
CA LEU A 100 -5.91 -1.06 -3.54
C LEU A 100 -4.51 -0.47 -3.77
N ALA A 101 -3.60 -1.22 -4.40
CA ALA A 101 -2.28 -0.69 -4.78
C ALA A 101 -2.38 0.48 -5.76
N GLY A 102 -3.33 0.42 -6.71
CA GLY A 102 -3.64 1.51 -7.63
C GLY A 102 -4.09 2.77 -6.89
N TRP A 103 -5.02 2.64 -5.94
CA TRP A 103 -5.48 3.78 -5.13
C TRP A 103 -4.38 4.39 -4.27
N ILE A 104 -3.49 3.55 -3.72
CA ILE A 104 -2.30 4.05 -3.02
C ILE A 104 -1.45 4.90 -3.96
N CYS A 105 -1.17 4.43 -5.17
CA CYS A 105 -0.42 5.20 -6.16
C CYS A 105 -1.15 6.50 -6.54
N ASP A 106 -2.48 6.47 -6.70
CA ASP A 106 -3.26 7.65 -7.06
C ASP A 106 -3.13 8.76 -6.00
N ILE A 107 -3.15 8.40 -4.71
CA ILE A 107 -2.94 9.34 -3.60
C ILE A 107 -1.51 9.88 -3.55
N LEU A 108 -0.52 9.02 -3.78
CA LEU A 108 0.88 9.44 -3.77
C LEU A 108 1.20 10.35 -4.96
N ASP A 109 0.62 10.09 -6.14
CA ASP A 109 0.81 10.90 -7.35
C ASP A 109 0.13 12.29 -7.25
N HIS A 110 -0.93 12.42 -6.43
CA HIS A 110 -1.74 13.63 -6.28
C HIS A 110 -1.83 14.07 -4.82
N LEU A 111 -0.69 14.11 -4.13
CA LEU A 111 -0.66 14.39 -2.70
C LEU A 111 -1.35 15.72 -2.34
N GLY A 112 -2.42 15.65 -1.55
CA GLY A 112 -3.20 16.82 -1.11
C GLY A 112 -4.30 17.28 -2.07
N ASP A 113 -4.55 16.55 -3.16
CA ASP A 113 -5.70 16.78 -4.04
C ASP A 113 -6.99 16.26 -3.40
N ALA A 114 -7.91 17.17 -3.07
CA ALA A 114 -9.13 16.86 -2.35
C ALA A 114 -10.11 16.00 -3.16
N ASP A 115 -10.13 16.13 -4.49
CA ASP A 115 -11.04 15.36 -5.35
C ASP A 115 -10.56 13.91 -5.48
N VAL A 116 -9.24 13.71 -5.62
CA VAL A 116 -8.64 12.38 -5.61
C VAL A 116 -8.82 11.72 -4.24
N GLU A 117 -8.58 12.45 -3.14
CA GLU A 117 -8.77 11.94 -1.78
C GLU A 117 -10.23 11.51 -1.53
N ALA A 118 -11.22 12.33 -1.91
CA ALA A 118 -12.63 12.01 -1.73
C ALA A 118 -13.07 10.78 -2.55
N LYS A 119 -12.59 10.68 -3.79
CA LYS A 119 -12.85 9.51 -4.65
C LYS A 119 -12.29 8.24 -4.04
N VAL A 120 -11.01 8.24 -3.65
CA VAL A 120 -10.35 7.06 -3.07
C VAL A 120 -10.99 6.67 -1.74
N ALA A 121 -11.33 7.64 -0.87
CA ALA A 121 -12.02 7.37 0.39
C ALA A 121 -13.35 6.64 0.16
N THR A 122 -14.11 7.03 -0.87
CA THR A 122 -15.36 6.35 -1.26
C THR A 122 -15.11 4.91 -1.71
N GLN A 123 -14.08 4.69 -2.53
CA GLN A 123 -13.70 3.36 -3.02
C GLN A 123 -13.25 2.44 -1.87
N VAL A 124 -12.45 2.97 -0.94
CA VAL A 124 -11.98 2.25 0.26
C VAL A 124 -13.16 1.87 1.16
N ALA A 125 -14.11 2.78 1.37
CA ALA A 125 -15.30 2.52 2.17
C ALA A 125 -16.17 1.41 1.55
N GLY A 126 -16.38 1.44 0.22
CA GLY A 126 -17.10 0.40 -0.50
C GLY A 126 -16.43 -0.97 -0.37
N LEU A 127 -15.12 -1.03 -0.63
CA LEU A 127 -14.33 -2.25 -0.47
C LEU A 127 -14.40 -2.79 0.97
N CYS A 128 -14.41 -1.90 1.97
CA CYS A 128 -14.53 -2.33 3.36
C CYS A 128 -15.91 -2.89 3.70
N ALA A 129 -16.98 -2.36 3.10
CA ALA A 129 -18.34 -2.85 3.28
C ALA A 129 -18.54 -4.24 2.65
N ASP A 130 -17.95 -4.48 1.48
CA ASP A 130 -18.02 -5.77 0.78
C ASP A 130 -17.22 -6.86 1.49
N PHE A 131 -16.14 -6.49 2.20
CA PHE A 131 -15.23 -7.40 2.90
C PHE A 131 -15.18 -7.10 4.42
N PRO A 132 -16.26 -7.36 5.18
CA PRO A 132 -16.29 -7.11 6.62
C PRO A 132 -15.31 -8.02 7.37
N VAL A 133 -14.71 -7.51 8.46
CA VAL A 133 -13.73 -8.25 9.27
C VAL A 133 -14.37 -9.39 10.06
N TYR A 134 -15.54 -9.13 10.65
CA TYR A 134 -16.32 -10.09 11.42
C TYR A 134 -17.71 -10.19 10.81
N ARG A 135 -18.22 -11.42 10.69
CA ARG A 135 -19.59 -11.72 10.26
C ARG A 135 -20.33 -12.40 11.39
#